data_AF-A0A0Q0G7X8-F1
#
_entry.id   AF-A0A0Q0G7X8-F1
#
_cell.length_a   1.000
_cell.length_b   1.000
_cell.length_c   1.000
_cell.angle_alpha   90.00
_cell.angle_beta   90.00
_cell.angle_gamma   90.00
#
_symmetry.space_group_name_H-M   'P 1'
#
loop_
_entity.id
_entity.type
_entity.pdbx_description
1 polymer ?
#
loop_
_entity_poly.entity_id
_entity_poly.type
_entity_poly.pdbx_seq_one_letter_code
_entity_poly.pdbx_strand_id
1 'polypeptide(L)'
;MNQEAIDRLLVELLRIPPEQRTQNDVAAVIAGINAAALIDAVSATPLQQEQIKLLAITEFLACELQMVDAHVTLDLSITQPQWIPLTLTMRRPCAGYVFGRGRTAQEALMDMYDYIPTPKEAAA
;
A
#
# COMPACT_ATOMS: atom_id res chain seq x y z
N MET A 1 19.72 0.13 15.47
CA MET A 1 18.33 0.08 15.97
C MET A 1 18.33 0.06 17.49
N ASN A 2 17.73 1.07 18.12
CA ASN A 2 17.57 1.21 19.56
C ASN A 2 16.10 0.89 19.95
N GLN A 3 15.86 -0.33 20.42
CA GLN A 3 14.51 -0.81 20.74
C GLN A 3 13.89 -0.07 21.93
N GLU A 4 14.67 0.27 22.96
CA GLU A 4 14.18 0.98 24.14
C GLU A 4 13.66 2.39 23.79
N ALA A 5 14.34 3.08 22.86
CA ALA A 5 13.87 4.35 22.33
C ALA A 5 12.57 4.21 21.53
N ILE A 6 12.42 3.14 20.74
CA ILE A 6 11.19 2.86 19.98
C ILE A 6 10.02 2.60 20.93
N ASP A 7 10.21 1.73 21.94
CA ASP A 7 9.18 1.40 22.91
C ASP A 7 8.72 2.64 23.68
N ARG A 8 9.66 3.52 24.07
CA ARG A 8 9.35 4.78 24.75
C ARG A 8 8.50 5.70 23.87
N LEU A 9 8.84 5.84 22.59
CA LEU A 9 8.08 6.66 21.64
C LEU A 9 6.66 6.13 21.41
N LEU A 10 6.50 4.80 21.35
CA LEU A 10 5.17 4.17 21.27
C LEU A 10 4.35 4.42 22.53
N VAL A 11 4.95 4.28 23.72
CA VAL A 11 4.28 4.58 24.99
C VAL A 11 3.87 6.06 25.07
N GLU A 12 4.72 6.98 24.62
CA GLU A 12 4.41 8.40 24.58
C GLU A 12 3.22 8.71 23.65
N LEU A 13 3.13 8.06 22.48
CA LEU A 13 1.98 8.20 21.59
C LEU A 13 0.69 7.65 22.21
N LEU A 14 0.78 6.51 22.89
CA LEU A 14 -0.37 5.83 23.50
C LEU A 14 -0.90 6.56 24.74
N ARG A 15 -0.10 7.43 25.37
CA ARG A 15 -0.56 8.31 26.46
C ARG A 15 -1.47 9.44 25.96
N ILE A 16 -1.38 9.81 24.68
CA ILE A 16 -2.32 10.76 24.08
C ILE A 16 -3.63 10.00 23.80
N PRO A 17 -4.76 10.43 24.40
CA PRO A 17 -6.05 9.82 24.12
C PRO A 17 -6.36 9.81 22.62
N PRO A 18 -6.98 8.77 22.08
CA PRO A 18 -7.27 8.66 20.65
C PRO A 18 -7.98 9.88 20.07
N GLU A 19 -8.86 10.51 20.84
CA GLU A 19 -9.67 11.66 20.43
C GLU A 19 -8.86 12.97 20.33
N GLN A 20 -7.68 13.01 20.97
CA GLN A 20 -6.78 14.16 21.01
C GLN A 20 -5.55 13.96 20.13
N ARG A 21 -5.34 12.75 19.61
CA ARG A 21 -4.16 12.42 18.80
C ARG A 21 -4.29 13.04 17.42
N THR A 22 -3.36 13.93 17.11
CA THR A 22 -3.29 14.60 15.81
C THR A 22 -2.38 13.84 14.84
N GLN A 23 -2.51 14.15 13.55
CA GLN A 23 -1.56 13.65 12.54
C GLN A 23 -0.12 14.10 12.82
N ASN A 24 0.07 15.27 13.42
CA ASN A 24 1.40 15.78 13.78
C ASN A 24 2.04 14.96 14.90
N ASP A 25 1.25 14.54 15.90
CA ASP A 25 1.74 13.68 16.99
C ASP A 25 2.22 12.33 16.44
N VAL A 26 1.41 11.74 15.54
CA VAL A 26 1.75 10.48 14.87
C VAL A 26 3.01 10.64 14.01
N ALA A 27 3.09 11.72 13.22
CA ALA A 27 4.24 11.99 12.35
C ALA A 27 5.53 12.20 13.17
N ALA A 28 5.47 12.89 14.30
CA ALA A 28 6.61 13.11 15.18
C ALA A 28 7.14 11.80 15.77
N VAL A 29 6.23 10.92 16.22
CA VAL A 29 6.59 9.60 16.75
C VAL A 29 7.20 8.71 15.67
N ILE A 30 6.62 8.69 14.47
CA ILE A 30 7.19 7.95 13.33
C ILE A 30 8.59 8.45 13.00
N ALA A 31 8.81 9.77 12.97
CA ALA A 31 10.14 10.34 12.72
C ALA A 31 11.15 9.91 13.80
N GLY A 32 10.73 9.90 15.07
CA GLY A 32 11.55 9.41 16.18
C GLY A 32 11.88 7.92 16.06
N ILE A 33 10.90 7.09 15.68
CA ILE A 33 11.09 5.65 15.49
C ILE A 33 12.06 5.39 14.35
N ASN A 34 11.92 6.10 13.23
CA ASN A 34 12.84 5.99 12.09
C ASN A 34 14.29 6.31 12.50
N ALA A 35 14.48 7.41 13.26
CA ALA A 35 15.79 7.79 13.78
C ALA A 35 16.35 6.73 14.75
N ALA A 36 15.54 6.24 15.70
CA ALA A 36 15.95 5.21 16.64
C ALA A 36 16.25 3.87 15.95
N ALA A 37 15.53 3.55 14.88
CA ALA A 37 15.74 2.36 14.10
C ALA A 37 17.00 2.44 13.22
N LEU A 38 17.60 3.63 13.06
CA LEU A 38 18.62 3.92 12.04
C LEU A 38 18.12 3.52 10.64
N ILE A 39 16.82 3.68 10.42
CA ILE A 39 16.25 3.57 9.09
C ILE A 39 16.67 4.86 8.40
N ASP A 40 17.67 4.78 7.53
CA ASP A 40 17.93 5.85 6.56
C ASP A 40 16.63 6.03 5.79
N ALA A 41 15.87 7.05 6.18
CA ALA A 41 14.62 7.41 5.56
C ALA A 41 14.96 8.06 4.22
N VAL A 42 15.33 7.24 3.25
CA VAL A 42 15.30 7.65 1.85
C VAL A 42 13.84 7.92 1.55
N SER A 43 13.52 9.20 1.31
CA SER A 43 12.17 9.58 0.88
C SER A 43 11.77 8.71 -0.30
N ALA A 44 10.60 8.08 -0.19
CA ALA A 44 10.03 7.33 -1.30
C ALA A 44 10.03 8.21 -2.56
N THR A 45 10.55 7.67 -3.64
CA THR A 45 10.49 8.33 -4.96
C THR A 45 9.03 8.60 -5.32
N PRO A 46 8.71 9.57 -6.20
CA PRO A 46 7.33 9.87 -6.58
C PRO A 46 6.54 8.64 -7.02
N LEU A 47 7.17 7.70 -7.73
CA LEU A 47 6.54 6.46 -8.16
C LEU A 47 6.25 5.51 -6.99
N GLN A 48 7.18 5.38 -6.05
CA GLN A 48 6.94 4.62 -4.81
C GLN A 48 5.85 5.26 -3.95
N GLN A 49 5.73 6.59 -3.94
CA GLN A 49 4.63 7.27 -3.25
C GLN A 49 3.28 6.91 -3.88
N GLU A 50 3.18 6.88 -5.22
CA GLU A 50 1.98 6.40 -5.90
C GLU A 50 1.69 4.93 -5.62
N GLN A 51 2.72 4.07 -5.56
CA GLN A 51 2.56 2.67 -5.16
C GLN A 51 2.00 2.53 -3.74
N ILE A 52 2.56 3.28 -2.78
CA ILE A 52 2.13 3.26 -1.37
C ILE A 52 0.67 3.75 -1.25
N LYS A 53 0.31 4.83 -1.96
CA LYS A 53 -1.08 5.32 -2.02
C LYS A 53 -2.01 4.24 -2.56
N LEU A 54 -1.65 3.61 -3.68
CA LEU A 54 -2.46 2.57 -4.29
C LEU A 54 -2.61 1.37 -3.36
N LEU A 55 -1.53 0.96 -2.67
CA LEU A 55 -1.56 -0.14 -1.70
C LEU A 55 -2.54 0.15 -0.56
N ALA A 56 -2.44 1.31 0.08
CA ALA A 56 -3.31 1.69 1.19
C ALA A 56 -4.81 1.71 0.78
N ILE A 57 -5.11 2.26 -0.41
CA ILE A 57 -6.48 2.29 -0.92
C ILE A 57 -6.96 0.88 -1.28
N THR A 58 -6.10 0.07 -1.88
CA THR A 58 -6.42 -1.31 -2.29
C THR A 58 -6.69 -2.19 -1.08
N GLU A 59 -5.90 -2.08 -0.01
CA GLU A 59 -6.14 -2.79 1.25
C GLU A 59 -7.48 -2.37 1.89
N PHE A 60 -7.77 -1.08 1.91
CA PHE A 60 -9.06 -0.58 2.38
C PHE A 60 -10.23 -1.15 1.56
N LEU A 61 -10.16 -1.07 0.23
CA LEU A 61 -11.20 -1.60 -0.66
C LEU A 61 -11.33 -3.12 -0.56
N ALA A 62 -10.23 -3.85 -0.38
CA ALA A 62 -10.25 -5.29 -0.20
C ALA A 62 -11.05 -5.71 1.04
N CYS A 63 -10.90 -4.97 2.15
CA CYS A 63 -11.71 -5.16 3.35
C CYS A 63 -13.20 -4.86 3.08
N GLU A 64 -13.51 -3.72 2.48
CA GLU A 64 -14.89 -3.30 2.19
C GLU A 64 -15.61 -4.27 1.24
N LEU A 65 -14.89 -4.80 0.25
CA LEU A 65 -15.43 -5.69 -0.77
C LEU A 65 -15.28 -7.19 -0.43
N GLN A 66 -14.78 -7.51 0.78
CA GLN A 66 -14.56 -8.89 1.23
C GLN A 66 -13.71 -9.73 0.27
N MET A 67 -12.64 -9.13 -0.23
CA MET A 67 -11.65 -9.80 -1.07
C MET A 67 -10.84 -10.79 -0.24
N VAL A 68 -10.40 -11.88 -0.87
CA VAL A 68 -9.58 -12.90 -0.21
C VAL A 68 -8.11 -12.49 -0.17
N ASP A 69 -7.66 -11.76 -1.18
CA ASP A 69 -6.28 -11.29 -1.29
C ASP A 69 -6.24 -9.99 -2.11
N ALA A 70 -5.25 -9.16 -1.86
CA ALA A 70 -5.09 -7.86 -2.48
C ALA A 70 -3.62 -7.46 -2.52
N HIS A 71 -3.11 -7.13 -3.71
CA HIS A 71 -1.71 -6.75 -3.89
C HIS A 71 -1.55 -5.63 -4.90
N VAL A 72 -0.47 -4.88 -4.73
CA VAL A 72 -0.04 -3.83 -5.65
C VAL A 72 1.38 -4.12 -6.10
N THR A 73 1.55 -4.27 -7.41
CA THR A 73 2.83 -4.54 -8.05
C THR A 73 3.38 -3.26 -8.68
N LEU A 74 4.67 -3.03 -8.48
CA LEU A 74 5.44 -1.98 -9.14
C LEU A 74 6.43 -2.61 -10.12
N ASP A 75 6.23 -2.40 -11.42
CA ASP A 75 7.18 -2.80 -12.46
C ASP A 75 8.17 -1.67 -12.73
N LEU A 76 9.47 -1.93 -12.57
CA LEU A 76 10.58 -1.00 -12.80
C LEU A 76 11.20 -1.12 -14.21
N SER A 77 10.62 -1.95 -15.08
CA SER A 77 11.12 -2.22 -16.42
C SER A 77 10.74 -1.10 -17.39
N ILE A 78 11.43 0.04 -17.32
CA ILE A 78 11.16 1.26 -18.14
C ILE A 78 11.49 1.07 -19.64
N THR A 79 11.69 -0.16 -20.10
CA THR A 79 12.19 -0.45 -21.46
C THR A 79 11.12 -0.31 -22.54
N GLN A 80 9.85 -0.07 -22.19
CA GLN A 80 8.73 -0.06 -23.13
C GLN A 80 8.13 1.36 -23.34
N PRO A 81 7.72 1.71 -24.58
CA PRO A 81 7.12 3.02 -24.89
C PRO A 81 5.79 3.30 -24.16
N GLN A 82 5.10 2.25 -23.72
CA GLN A 82 3.81 2.32 -23.02
C GLN A 82 3.92 1.76 -21.60
N TRP A 83 5.03 2.03 -20.91
CA TRP A 83 5.23 1.55 -19.55
C TRP A 83 4.13 2.06 -18.60
N ILE A 84 3.44 1.10 -17.97
CA ILE A 84 2.43 1.30 -16.94
C ILE A 84 2.96 0.60 -15.68
N PRO A 85 3.53 1.36 -14.74
CA PRO A 85 4.33 0.80 -13.66
C PRO A 85 3.50 0.18 -12.53
N LEU A 86 2.26 0.64 -12.31
CA LEU A 86 1.45 0.20 -11.18
C LEU A 86 0.35 -0.73 -11.67
N THR A 87 0.23 -1.87 -11.00
CA THR A 87 -0.87 -2.81 -11.17
C THR A 87 -1.46 -3.15 -9.80
N LEU A 88 -2.77 -2.97 -9.64
CA LEU A 88 -3.50 -3.52 -8.51
C LEU A 88 -4.15 -4.84 -8.93
N THR A 89 -4.25 -5.77 -7.98
CA THR A 89 -4.95 -7.03 -8.18
C THR A 89 -5.63 -7.43 -6.87
N MET A 90 -6.92 -7.71 -6.94
CA MET A 90 -7.68 -8.25 -5.82
C MET A 90 -8.37 -9.55 -6.25
N ARG A 91 -8.40 -10.53 -5.36
CA ARG A 91 -9.03 -11.83 -5.62
C ARG A 91 -10.36 -11.94 -4.87
N ARG A 92 -11.42 -12.23 -5.60
CA ARG A 92 -12.75 -12.49 -5.05
C ARG A 92 -12.84 -13.93 -4.50
N PRO A 93 -13.76 -14.22 -3.57
CA PRO A 93 -14.02 -15.58 -3.09
C PRO A 93 -14.46 -16.54 -4.20
N CYS A 94 -15.14 -16.05 -5.23
CA CYS A 94 -15.70 -16.84 -6.33
C CYS A 94 -14.72 -17.09 -7.51
N ALA A 95 -13.41 -17.08 -7.24
CA ALA A 95 -12.33 -17.22 -8.24
C ALA A 95 -12.25 -16.10 -9.30
N GLY A 96 -13.05 -15.03 -9.17
CA GLY A 96 -12.88 -13.81 -9.95
C GLY A 96 -11.75 -12.93 -9.42
N TYR A 97 -11.26 -12.04 -10.27
CA TYR A 97 -10.23 -11.06 -9.95
C TYR A 97 -10.70 -9.65 -10.33
N VAL A 98 -10.19 -8.66 -9.62
CA VAL A 98 -10.25 -7.25 -10.01
C VAL A 98 -8.85 -6.81 -10.34
N PHE A 99 -8.66 -6.22 -11.51
CA PHE A 99 -7.39 -5.65 -11.93
C PHE A 99 -7.55 -4.15 -12.18
N GLY A 100 -6.46 -3.41 -12.08
CA GLY A 100 -6.40 -2.01 -12.50
C GLY A 100 -4.96 -1.60 -12.72
N ARG A 101 -4.71 -0.76 -13.71
CA ARG A 101 -3.34 -0.37 -14.10
C ARG A 101 -3.23 1.13 -14.33
N GLY A 102 -2.09 1.69 -13.93
CA GLY A 102 -1.87 3.13 -14.09
C GLY A 102 -0.44 3.56 -13.84
N ARG A 103 -0.14 4.82 -14.17
CA ARG A 103 1.11 5.49 -13.77
C ARG A 103 0.97 6.17 -12.41
N THR A 104 -0.27 6.41 -11.99
CA THR A 104 -0.63 6.93 -10.68
C THR A 104 -1.61 5.98 -9.99
N ALA A 105 -1.78 6.13 -8.68
CA ALA A 105 -2.80 5.39 -7.94
C ALA A 105 -4.20 5.68 -8.49
N GLN A 106 -4.47 6.94 -8.83
CA GLN A 106 -5.75 7.37 -9.39
C GLN A 106 -6.04 6.68 -10.73
N GLU A 107 -5.07 6.68 -11.66
CA GLU A 107 -5.24 6.01 -12.95
C GLU A 107 -5.53 4.52 -12.77
N ALA A 108 -4.79 3.84 -11.89
CA ALA A 108 -5.00 2.42 -11.62
C ALA A 108 -6.38 2.11 -11.04
N LEU A 109 -6.90 2.97 -10.17
CA LEU A 109 -8.25 2.85 -9.61
C LEU A 109 -9.34 3.15 -10.65
N MET A 110 -9.10 4.10 -11.55
CA MET A 110 -10.04 4.39 -12.65
C MET A 110 -10.07 3.30 -13.73
N ASP A 111 -8.97 2.58 -13.91
CA ASP A 111 -8.85 1.42 -14.81
C ASP A 111 -9.33 0.12 -14.14
N MET A 112 -10.04 0.15 -13.01
CA MET A 112 -10.49 -1.09 -12.37
C MET A 112 -11.50 -1.84 -13.23
N TYR A 113 -11.22 -3.12 -13.50
CA TYR A 113 -12.10 -4.03 -14.22
C TYR A 113 -12.13 -5.43 -13.59
N ASP A 114 -13.27 -6.09 -13.75
CA ASP A 114 -13.45 -7.48 -13.35
C ASP A 114 -12.88 -8.43 -14.41
N TYR A 115 -12.21 -9.47 -13.94
CA TYR A 115 -11.73 -10.58 -14.77
C TYR A 115 -12.16 -11.89 -14.13
N ILE A 116 -12.81 -12.74 -14.93
CA ILE A 116 -13.19 -14.09 -14.51
C ILE A 116 -12.34 -15.05 -15.36
N PRO A 117 -11.39 -15.77 -14.75
CA PRO A 117 -10.54 -16.70 -15.48
C PRO A 117 -11.38 -17.80 -16.13
N THR A 118 -11.01 -18.20 -17.33
CA THR A 118 -11.67 -19.34 -17.97
C THR A 118 -11.26 -20.64 -17.28
N PRO A 119 -12.08 -21.71 -17.33
CA PRO A 119 -11.79 -22.98 -16.65
C PRO A 119 -10.44 -23.61 -17.01
N LYS A 120 -9.87 -23.26 -18.17
CA LYS A 120 -8.58 -23.74 -18.64
C LYS A 120 -7.39 -23.04 -17.98
N GLU A 121 -7.60 -21.81 -17.51
CA GLU A 121 -6.58 -20.97 -16.86
C GLU A 121 -6.54 -21.20 -15.35
N ALA A 122 -7.67 -21.57 -14.73
CA ALA A 122 -7.76 -21.86 -13.29
C ALA A 122 -7.07 -23.18 -12.85
N ALA A 123 -6.60 -23.99 -13.80
CA ALA A 123 -5.97 -25.29 -13.56
C ALA A 123 -4.44 -25.29 -13.78
N ALA A 124 -3.86 -24.12 -14.10
CA ALA A 124 -2.42 -23.91 -14.28
C ALA A 124 -1.80 -23.24 -13.03
#